data_AF-A0A382FHT1-F1
#
_entry.id   AF-A0A382FHT1-F1
#
_cell.length_a   1.000
_cell.length_b   1.000
_cell.length_c   1.000
_cell.angle_alpha   90.00
_cell.angle_beta   90.00
_cell.angle_gamma   90.00
#
_symmetry.space_group_name_H-M   'P 1'
#
loop_
_entity.id
_entity.type
_entity.pdbx_description
1 polymer ?
#
loop_
_entity_poly.entity_id
_entity_poly.type
_entity_poly.pdbx_seq_one_letter_code
_entity_poly.pdbx_strand_id
1 'polypeptide(L)'
;MWQPPCNQGPQADGACGGTQECTPFLKSDRWECRRDKRFGGPCEEGPGSGGECSIQRPPCAPRSTLRVIRGRLVMLAVGVVLALIGSTLALDPRAGGMISLSDAGPLSKSHAKFTEKVGCSSCHVAHGTGPVGWIKAVFNDSDISTQCLNCHSFGGPSLKAHNANMSPEGFMEPDTQCIMCHLEHSGSTVSTRSLSPKQCNSCHKSKFESFEHGHPEFSEKFPYFNRNSIKFDHSSHLQKHFENPKFSDKVPDHCVGCHVITLSDREVRPS
;
A
#
# COMPACT_ATOMS: atom_id res chain seq x y z
N MET A 1 -25.77 25.35 -21.51
CA MET A 1 -26.80 26.37 -21.20
C MET A 1 -27.79 25.74 -20.23
N TRP A 2 -27.83 26.19 -18.98
CA TRP A 2 -28.75 25.65 -17.96
C TRP A 2 -30.13 26.30 -18.18
N GLN A 3 -31.15 25.50 -18.47
CA GLN A 3 -32.53 25.99 -18.55
C GLN A 3 -33.12 26.10 -17.13
N PRO A 4 -34.08 27.02 -16.90
CA PRO A 4 -34.73 27.15 -15.61
C PRO A 4 -35.39 25.82 -15.20
N PRO A 5 -35.26 25.41 -13.93
CA PRO A 5 -35.82 24.15 -13.46
C PRO A 5 -37.35 24.18 -13.53
N CYS A 6 -37.97 23.09 -14.01
CA CYS A 6 -39.42 22.92 -13.95
C CYS A 6 -39.87 22.87 -12.48
N ASN A 7 -41.01 23.48 -12.18
CA ASN A 7 -41.57 23.54 -10.84
C ASN A 7 -42.04 22.18 -10.30
N GLN A 8 -42.45 21.25 -11.17
CA GLN A 8 -42.90 19.91 -10.78
C GLN A 8 -41.74 18.91 -10.62
N GLY A 9 -40.56 19.23 -11.17
CA GLY A 9 -39.42 18.32 -11.18
C GLY A 9 -39.67 17.02 -11.98
N PRO A 10 -38.68 16.11 -12.04
CA PRO A 10 -38.88 14.77 -12.57
C PRO A 10 -39.58 13.86 -11.56
N GLN A 11 -40.28 12.83 -12.07
CA GLN A 11 -40.76 11.70 -11.28
C GLN A 11 -39.60 10.77 -10.87
N ALA A 12 -39.88 9.80 -10.00
CA ALA A 12 -38.88 8.85 -9.50
C ALA A 12 -38.23 7.98 -10.60
N ASP A 13 -38.95 7.73 -11.69
CA ASP A 13 -38.49 7.02 -12.88
C ASP A 13 -37.70 7.93 -13.86
N GLY A 14 -37.62 9.24 -13.59
CA GLY A 14 -36.99 10.23 -14.45
C GLY A 14 -37.90 10.81 -15.53
N ALA A 15 -39.19 10.47 -15.56
CA ALA A 15 -40.17 11.09 -16.44
C ALA A 15 -40.49 12.54 -16.02
N CYS A 16 -41.10 13.32 -16.92
CA CYS A 16 -41.60 14.65 -16.61
C CYS A 16 -42.65 14.58 -15.49
N GLY A 17 -42.48 15.37 -14.42
CA GLY A 17 -43.45 15.45 -13.32
C GLY A 17 -44.65 16.34 -13.58
N GLY A 18 -44.74 17.02 -14.72
CA GLY A 18 -45.93 17.81 -15.03
C GLY A 18 -46.02 18.34 -16.45
N THR A 19 -47.18 18.14 -17.05
CA THR A 19 -47.65 18.74 -18.31
C THR A 19 -48.48 20.01 -18.08
N GLN A 20 -48.58 20.46 -16.83
CA GLN A 20 -49.33 21.65 -16.42
C GLN A 20 -48.50 22.52 -15.47
N GLU A 21 -48.71 23.83 -15.53
CA GLU A 21 -47.89 24.77 -14.75
C GLU A 21 -48.28 24.92 -13.28
N CYS A 22 -49.48 24.50 -12.93
CA CYS A 22 -50.04 24.69 -11.60
C CYS A 22 -50.84 23.47 -11.19
N THR A 23 -50.93 23.22 -9.88
CA THR A 23 -51.85 22.23 -9.31
C THR A 23 -52.88 23.00 -8.51
N PRO A 24 -54.07 23.28 -9.10
CA PRO A 24 -55.11 24.04 -8.43
C PRO A 24 -55.56 23.37 -7.14
N PHE A 25 -55.97 24.17 -6.16
CA PHE A 25 -56.42 23.70 -4.86
C PHE A 25 -57.88 24.09 -4.65
N LEU A 26 -58.73 23.12 -4.32
CA LEU A 26 -60.14 23.37 -4.05
C LEU A 26 -60.30 23.92 -2.64
N LYS A 27 -60.81 25.14 -2.52
CA LYS A 27 -61.09 25.79 -1.25
C LYS A 27 -62.48 26.40 -1.29
N SER A 28 -63.36 25.92 -0.41
CA SER A 28 -64.72 26.45 -0.26
C SER A 28 -65.47 26.57 -1.60
N ASP A 29 -65.55 25.45 -2.33
CA ASP A 29 -66.18 25.33 -3.67
C ASP A 29 -65.58 26.18 -4.80
N ARG A 30 -64.41 26.79 -4.59
CA ARG A 30 -63.66 27.50 -5.63
C ARG A 30 -62.27 26.91 -5.81
N TRP A 31 -61.87 26.72 -7.06
CA TRP A 31 -60.52 26.36 -7.41
C TRP A 31 -59.61 27.58 -7.35
N GLU A 32 -58.54 27.51 -6.55
CA GLU A 32 -57.50 28.53 -6.46
C GLU A 32 -56.25 28.10 -7.22
N CYS A 33 -55.73 28.97 -8.09
CA CYS A 33 -54.46 28.73 -8.78
C CYS A 33 -53.29 28.82 -7.78
N ARG A 34 -52.47 27.78 -7.70
CA ARG A 34 -51.26 27.75 -6.86
C ARG A 34 -49.95 27.89 -7.66
N ARG A 35 -49.99 28.54 -8.83
CA ARG A 35 -48.78 28.81 -9.61
C ARG A 35 -47.85 29.75 -8.85
N ASP A 36 -46.61 29.32 -8.65
CA ASP A 36 -45.60 30.05 -7.87
C ASP A 36 -45.21 31.35 -8.60
N LYS A 37 -45.01 32.44 -7.84
CA LYS A 37 -44.61 33.76 -8.35
C LYS A 37 -43.31 33.71 -9.16
N ARG A 38 -42.38 32.80 -8.85
CA ARG A 38 -41.12 32.61 -9.59
C ARG A 38 -41.33 32.17 -11.04
N PHE A 39 -42.50 31.63 -11.36
CA PHE A 39 -42.87 31.16 -12.69
C PHE A 39 -43.96 32.03 -13.34
N GLY A 40 -44.16 33.26 -12.85
CA GLY A 40 -45.12 34.23 -13.42
C GLY A 40 -46.40 34.43 -12.60
N GLY A 41 -46.55 33.76 -11.45
CA GLY A 41 -47.71 33.95 -10.57
C GLY A 41 -48.99 33.28 -11.10
N PRO A 42 -50.16 33.56 -10.49
CA PRO A 42 -51.44 32.94 -10.85
C PRO A 42 -51.74 33.04 -12.35
N CYS A 43 -52.32 31.99 -12.93
CA CYS A 43 -52.74 32.02 -14.33
C CYS A 43 -53.81 33.10 -14.53
N GLU A 44 -53.74 33.83 -15.65
CA GLU A 44 -54.69 34.92 -15.95
C GLU A 44 -56.14 34.42 -16.02
N GLU A 45 -56.37 33.28 -16.68
CA GLU A 45 -57.70 32.67 -16.78
C GLU A 45 -58.10 31.86 -15.53
N GLY A 46 -57.19 31.67 -14.58
CA GLY A 46 -57.41 30.81 -13.42
C GLY A 46 -57.54 29.32 -13.80
N PRO A 47 -57.87 28.45 -12.84
CA PRO A 47 -58.15 27.04 -13.08
C PRO A 47 -59.56 26.83 -13.66
N GLY A 48 -59.73 25.81 -14.51
CA GLY A 48 -61.02 25.41 -15.07
C GLY A 48 -62.00 24.91 -13.99
N SER A 49 -63.27 24.76 -14.36
CA SER A 49 -64.33 24.27 -13.46
C SER A 49 -64.02 22.87 -12.89
N GLY A 50 -63.29 22.04 -13.64
CA GLY A 50 -62.79 20.73 -13.23
C GLY A 50 -61.53 20.74 -12.37
N GLY A 51 -60.96 21.91 -12.04
CA GLY A 51 -59.71 22.03 -11.29
C GLY A 51 -58.44 21.82 -12.11
N GLU A 52 -58.56 21.86 -13.44
CA GLU A 52 -57.43 21.76 -14.37
C GLU A 52 -56.76 23.12 -14.61
N CYS A 53 -55.43 23.12 -14.75
CA CYS A 53 -54.68 24.35 -15.01
C CYS A 53 -54.96 24.84 -16.44
N SER A 54 -55.24 26.13 -16.61
CA SER A 54 -55.46 26.76 -17.92
C SER A 54 -54.22 26.73 -18.84
N ILE A 55 -53.02 26.53 -18.29
CA ILE A 55 -51.79 26.44 -19.08
C ILE A 55 -51.30 24.99 -19.14
N GLN A 56 -51.46 24.39 -20.32
CA GLN A 56 -50.95 23.06 -20.67
C GLN A 56 -49.65 23.20 -21.47
N ARG A 57 -48.67 22.32 -21.18
CA ARG A 57 -47.36 22.30 -21.83
C ARG A 57 -46.99 20.87 -22.20
N PRO A 58 -46.28 20.64 -23.32
CA PRO A 58 -45.77 19.32 -23.66
C PRO A 58 -44.79 18.82 -22.58
N PRO A 59 -44.70 17.50 -22.36
CA PRO A 59 -43.78 16.93 -21.38
C PRO A 59 -42.34 17.32 -21.72
N CYS A 60 -41.61 17.88 -20.76
CA CYS A 60 -40.20 18.18 -20.92
C CYS A 60 -39.36 16.91 -20.71
N ALA A 61 -38.13 16.87 -21.25
CA ALA A 61 -37.20 15.76 -21.03
C ALA A 61 -36.23 16.11 -19.88
N PRO A 62 -36.39 15.54 -18.67
CA PRO A 62 -35.49 15.82 -17.57
C PRO A 62 -34.08 15.34 -17.91
N ARG A 63 -33.08 16.17 -17.59
CA ARG A 63 -31.67 15.81 -17.76
C ARG A 63 -31.04 15.52 -16.40
N SER A 64 -30.15 14.53 -16.36
CA SER A 64 -29.39 14.23 -15.16
C SER A 64 -28.52 15.44 -14.78
N THR A 65 -28.50 15.75 -13.49
CA THR A 65 -27.63 16.82 -12.99
C THR A 65 -26.18 16.33 -13.00
N LEU A 66 -25.22 17.26 -13.05
CA LEU A 66 -23.80 16.92 -12.92
C LEU A 66 -23.50 16.12 -11.65
N ARG A 67 -24.25 16.36 -10.56
CA ARG A 67 -24.14 15.60 -9.30
C ARG A 67 -24.48 14.12 -9.51
N VAL A 68 -25.59 13.81 -10.20
CA VAL A 68 -26.01 12.43 -10.48
C VAL A 68 -25.02 11.73 -11.41
N ILE A 69 -24.55 12.41 -12.45
CA ILE A 69 -23.56 11.85 -13.38
C ILE A 69 -22.25 11.53 -12.64
N ARG A 70 -21.73 12.47 -11.84
CA ARG A 70 -20.53 12.25 -11.03
C ARG A 70 -20.72 11.11 -10.03
N GLY A 71 -21.87 11.04 -9.37
CA GLY A 71 -22.19 9.93 -8.45
C GLY A 71 -22.14 8.56 -9.14
N ARG A 72 -22.76 8.43 -10.33
CA ARG A 72 -22.70 7.19 -11.11
C ARG A 72 -21.28 6.82 -11.52
N LEU A 73 -20.48 7.79 -11.97
CA LEU A 73 -19.07 7.56 -12.33
C LEU A 73 -18.24 7.12 -11.12
N VAL A 74 -18.44 7.73 -9.95
CA VAL A 74 -17.75 7.32 -8.71
C VAL A 74 -18.13 5.89 -8.32
N MET A 75 -19.42 5.54 -8.36
CA MET A 75 -19.87 4.18 -8.03
C MET A 75 -19.31 3.14 -9.01
N LEU A 76 -19.25 3.46 -10.31
CA LEU A 76 -18.60 2.60 -11.30
C LEU A 76 -17.11 2.45 -11.02
N ALA A 77 -16.40 3.54 -10.72
CA ALA A 77 -14.98 3.50 -10.39
C ALA A 77 -14.71 2.63 -9.14
N VAL A 78 -15.50 2.79 -8.08
CA VAL A 78 -15.41 1.96 -6.87
C VAL A 78 -15.69 0.49 -7.21
N GLY A 79 -16.72 0.22 -8.00
CA GLY A 79 -17.05 -1.15 -8.45
C GLY A 79 -15.91 -1.79 -9.24
N VAL A 80 -15.27 -1.04 -10.15
CA VAL A 80 -14.11 -1.52 -10.92
C VAL A 80 -12.93 -1.82 -10.00
N VAL A 81 -12.61 -0.95 -9.04
CA VAL A 81 -11.52 -1.19 -8.08
C VAL A 81 -11.78 -2.44 -7.26
N LEU A 82 -13.01 -2.62 -6.73
CA LEU A 82 -13.37 -3.82 -5.98
C LEU A 82 -13.33 -5.08 -6.84
N ALA A 83 -13.77 -5.00 -8.09
CA ALA A 83 -13.68 -6.11 -9.03
C ALA A 83 -12.24 -6.51 -9.32
N LEU A 84 -11.33 -5.53 -9.51
CA LEU A 84 -9.90 -5.78 -9.69
C LEU A 84 -9.30 -6.45 -8.45
N ILE A 85 -9.55 -5.92 -7.24
CA ILE A 85 -9.07 -6.52 -5.99
C ILE A 85 -9.59 -7.96 -5.86
N GLY A 86 -10.90 -8.17 -6.02
CA GLY A 86 -11.51 -9.50 -5.96
C GLY A 86 -10.92 -10.46 -7.01
N SER A 87 -10.62 -9.98 -8.22
CA SER A 87 -10.00 -10.79 -9.27
C SER A 87 -8.56 -11.17 -8.90
N THR A 88 -7.77 -10.26 -8.33
CA THR A 88 -6.41 -10.59 -7.87
C THR A 88 -6.40 -11.63 -6.76
N LEU A 89 -7.37 -11.57 -5.83
CA LEU A 89 -7.51 -12.57 -4.78
C LEU A 89 -7.97 -13.93 -5.33
N ALA A 90 -8.88 -13.94 -6.31
CA ALA A 90 -9.37 -15.17 -6.92
C ALA A 90 -8.32 -15.87 -7.81
N LEU A 91 -7.38 -15.10 -8.38
CA LEU A 91 -6.29 -15.63 -9.20
C LEU A 91 -5.08 -16.08 -8.38
N ASP A 92 -5.04 -15.78 -7.08
CA ASP A 92 -3.96 -16.16 -6.17
C ASP A 92 -3.93 -17.68 -5.95
N PRO A 93 -2.75 -18.34 -6.04
CA PRO A 93 -2.60 -19.76 -5.78
C PRO A 93 -3.04 -20.23 -4.39
N ARG A 94 -3.03 -19.35 -3.38
CA ARG A 94 -3.55 -19.66 -2.03
C ARG A 94 -5.07 -19.87 -2.03
N ALA A 95 -5.78 -19.35 -3.02
CA ALA A 95 -7.22 -19.53 -3.24
C ALA A 95 -7.54 -20.51 -4.39
N GLY A 96 -6.53 -21.19 -4.95
CA GLY A 96 -6.69 -22.13 -6.06
C GLY A 96 -6.53 -21.55 -7.47
N GLY A 97 -6.06 -20.30 -7.59
CA GLY A 97 -5.70 -19.68 -8.87
C GLY A 97 -4.30 -20.06 -9.39
N MET A 98 -3.94 -19.63 -10.60
CA MET A 98 -2.68 -20.04 -11.27
C MET A 98 -1.62 -18.94 -11.33
N ILE A 99 -1.91 -17.73 -10.84
CA ILE A 99 -1.03 -16.56 -11.02
C ILE A 99 -0.84 -15.86 -9.68
N SER A 100 0.36 -15.97 -9.11
CA SER A 100 0.75 -15.16 -7.95
C SER A 100 1.03 -13.72 -8.39
N LEU A 101 0.03 -12.85 -8.30
CA LEU A 101 0.23 -11.41 -8.54
C LEU A 101 0.95 -10.69 -7.39
N SER A 102 0.92 -11.28 -6.18
CA SER A 102 1.42 -10.65 -4.94
C SER A 102 2.58 -11.40 -4.30
N ASP A 103 3.16 -12.40 -4.98
CA ASP A 103 4.28 -13.16 -4.46
C ASP A 103 5.59 -12.47 -4.83
N ALA A 104 6.24 -11.88 -3.84
CA ALA A 104 7.55 -11.28 -4.01
C ALA A 104 8.66 -12.33 -4.24
N GLY A 105 8.34 -13.63 -4.12
CA GLY A 105 9.27 -14.74 -4.23
C GLY A 105 9.85 -15.14 -2.88
N PRO A 106 10.52 -16.32 -2.82
CA PRO A 106 11.09 -16.83 -1.59
C PRO A 106 12.10 -15.87 -0.97
N LEU A 107 12.16 -15.89 0.36
CA LEU A 107 13.22 -15.23 1.12
C LEU A 107 14.56 -15.94 0.87
N SER A 108 15.65 -15.23 1.14
CA SER A 108 16.96 -15.85 1.25
C SER A 108 16.92 -16.98 2.28
N LYS A 109 17.75 -18.01 2.06
CA LYS A 109 17.90 -19.12 3.03
C LYS A 109 18.21 -18.62 4.43
N SER A 110 18.89 -17.48 4.52
CA SER A 110 19.26 -16.87 5.78
C SER A 110 18.06 -16.43 6.61
N HIS A 111 17.05 -15.88 5.95
CA HIS A 111 15.89 -15.36 6.65
C HIS A 111 14.69 -16.31 6.64
N ALA A 112 14.56 -17.15 5.62
CA ALA A 112 13.46 -18.09 5.46
C ALA A 112 13.17 -18.92 6.72
N LYS A 113 14.21 -19.54 7.31
CA LYS A 113 14.04 -20.46 8.45
C LYS A 113 13.71 -19.77 9.77
N PHE A 114 14.23 -18.57 10.04
CA PHE A 114 13.90 -17.88 11.29
C PHE A 114 12.47 -17.31 11.23
N THR A 115 12.04 -16.87 10.05
CA THR A 115 10.69 -16.34 9.85
C THR A 115 9.62 -17.41 9.73
N GLU A 116 9.97 -18.70 9.72
CA GLU A 116 9.03 -19.80 9.43
C GLU A 116 7.81 -19.79 10.38
N LYS A 117 8.02 -19.50 11.66
CA LYS A 117 6.94 -19.50 12.68
C LYS A 117 6.12 -18.21 12.72
N VAL A 118 6.76 -17.06 12.53
CA VAL A 118 6.13 -15.73 12.68
C VAL A 118 5.61 -15.20 11.33
N GLY A 119 6.25 -15.60 10.23
CA GLY A 119 5.89 -15.23 8.87
C GLY A 119 6.29 -13.80 8.52
N CYS A 120 5.52 -13.18 7.63
CA CYS A 120 5.78 -11.86 7.06
C CYS A 120 5.92 -10.75 8.12
N SER A 121 5.23 -10.89 9.25
CA SER A 121 5.26 -9.90 10.34
C SER A 121 6.61 -9.82 11.06
N SER A 122 7.50 -10.78 10.83
CA SER A 122 8.90 -10.73 11.30
C SER A 122 9.62 -9.48 10.80
N CYS A 123 9.33 -9.06 9.57
CA CYS A 123 9.93 -7.89 8.94
C CYS A 123 8.90 -6.79 8.66
N HIS A 124 7.66 -7.15 8.30
CA HIS A 124 6.59 -6.21 8.00
C HIS A 124 5.54 -6.17 9.09
N VAL A 125 5.72 -5.31 10.10
CA VAL A 125 4.82 -5.21 11.27
C VAL A 125 3.34 -5.15 10.90
N ALA A 126 3.00 -4.43 9.81
CA ALA A 126 1.64 -4.34 9.31
C ALA A 126 0.97 -5.72 9.10
N HIS A 127 1.72 -6.74 8.67
CA HIS A 127 1.21 -8.09 8.47
C HIS A 127 0.65 -8.74 9.75
N GLY A 128 1.07 -8.30 10.94
CA GLY A 128 0.58 -8.79 12.23
C GLY A 128 -0.59 -7.98 12.82
N THR A 129 -1.01 -6.89 12.19
CA THR A 129 -1.99 -5.93 12.77
C THR A 129 -3.43 -6.11 12.28
N GLY A 130 -3.69 -7.13 11.46
CA GLY A 130 -4.99 -7.42 10.89
C GLY A 130 -5.44 -6.46 9.77
N PRO A 131 -6.66 -6.62 9.24
CA PRO A 131 -7.10 -5.97 7.99
C PRO A 131 -7.07 -4.44 8.02
N VAL A 132 -7.43 -3.82 9.15
CA VAL A 132 -7.43 -2.37 9.29
C VAL A 132 -6.01 -1.81 9.27
N GLY A 133 -5.07 -2.51 9.89
CA GLY A 133 -3.66 -2.11 9.89
C GLY A 133 -3.02 -2.22 8.51
N TRP A 134 -3.42 -3.21 7.70
CA TRP A 134 -2.98 -3.32 6.29
C TRP A 134 -3.46 -2.14 5.45
N ILE A 135 -4.74 -1.75 5.59
CA ILE A 135 -5.28 -0.59 4.88
C ILE A 135 -4.55 0.69 5.28
N LYS A 136 -4.25 0.86 6.58
CA LYS A 136 -3.46 2.01 7.06
C LYS A 136 -2.03 1.99 6.51
N ALA A 137 -1.42 0.81 6.36
CA ALA A 137 -0.06 0.68 5.84
C ALA A 137 0.08 1.14 4.38
N VAL A 138 -0.99 1.09 3.57
CA VAL A 138 -0.99 1.61 2.19
C VAL A 138 -0.64 3.11 2.12
N PHE A 139 -0.92 3.86 3.19
CA PHE A 139 -0.71 5.31 3.25
C PHE A 139 0.58 5.71 3.99
N ASN A 140 1.44 4.75 4.35
CA ASN A 140 2.67 5.00 5.07
C ASN A 140 3.87 4.41 4.32
N ASP A 141 5.03 5.05 4.45
CA ASP A 141 6.29 4.49 3.94
C ASP A 141 6.68 3.25 4.74
N SER A 142 7.06 2.18 4.04
CA SER A 142 7.43 0.91 4.65
C SER A 142 8.92 0.86 4.98
N ASP A 143 9.32 1.45 6.11
CA ASP A 143 10.65 1.25 6.66
C ASP A 143 10.67 0.00 7.56
N ILE A 144 11.44 -1.01 7.16
CA ILE A 144 11.62 -2.25 7.93
C ILE A 144 12.95 -2.31 8.68
N SER A 145 13.75 -1.23 8.66
CA SER A 145 15.10 -1.21 9.22
C SER A 145 15.10 -1.56 10.70
N THR A 146 14.09 -1.09 11.45
CA THR A 146 13.95 -1.42 12.87
C THR A 146 13.79 -2.93 13.12
N GLN A 147 13.10 -3.65 12.24
CA GLN A 147 12.96 -5.11 12.36
C GLN A 147 14.27 -5.82 12.07
N CYS A 148 15.07 -5.31 11.13
CA CYS A 148 16.42 -5.82 10.88
C CYS A 148 17.31 -5.65 12.12
N LEU A 149 17.24 -4.48 12.76
CA LEU A 149 18.08 -4.13 13.92
C LEU A 149 17.73 -4.86 15.21
N ASN A 150 16.58 -5.53 15.28
CA ASN A 150 16.26 -6.41 16.41
C ASN A 150 17.21 -7.61 16.49
N CYS A 151 17.82 -8.01 15.37
CA CYS A 151 18.74 -9.13 15.28
C CYS A 151 20.14 -8.72 14.80
N HIS A 152 20.25 -7.67 13.97
CA HIS A 152 21.50 -7.16 13.45
C HIS A 152 22.02 -6.00 14.30
N SER A 153 23.25 -6.12 14.79
CA SER A 153 23.97 -5.04 15.47
C SER A 153 25.30 -4.78 14.79
N PHE A 154 25.77 -3.54 14.91
CA PHE A 154 26.99 -3.08 14.25
C PHE A 154 27.86 -2.33 15.27
N GLY A 155 29.18 -2.40 15.09
CA GLY A 155 30.13 -1.67 15.95
C GLY A 155 30.15 -0.15 15.73
N GLY A 156 29.29 0.37 14.86
CA GLY A 156 29.13 1.78 14.51
C GLY A 156 27.67 2.09 14.16
N PRO A 157 27.38 3.26 13.56
CA PRO A 157 26.01 3.66 13.24
C PRO A 157 25.30 2.66 12.31
N SER A 158 24.23 2.04 12.80
CA SER A 158 23.54 0.94 12.10
C SER A 158 22.80 1.32 10.82
N LEU A 159 22.46 2.60 10.66
CA LEU A 159 21.75 3.14 9.50
C LEU A 159 22.69 3.90 8.55
N LYS A 160 24.00 3.69 8.66
CA LYS A 160 24.99 4.24 7.72
C LYS A 160 25.58 3.12 6.89
N ALA A 161 26.22 3.49 5.78
CA ALA A 161 26.98 2.54 4.98
C ALA A 161 28.07 1.91 5.88
N HIS A 162 28.24 0.59 5.84
CA HIS A 162 29.07 -0.08 6.83
C HIS A 162 30.58 0.15 6.56
N ASN A 163 30.90 0.76 5.42
CA ASN A 163 32.19 1.31 5.05
C ASN A 163 32.33 2.81 5.40
N ALA A 164 31.39 3.41 6.13
CA ALA A 164 31.39 4.83 6.54
C ALA A 164 32.67 5.27 7.24
N ASN A 165 33.42 4.34 7.86
CA ASN A 165 34.76 4.64 8.39
C ASN A 165 35.78 5.04 7.30
N MET A 166 35.45 4.91 6.02
CA MET A 166 36.24 5.38 4.87
C MET A 166 35.79 6.77 4.36
N SER A 167 34.75 7.37 4.96
CA SER A 167 34.29 8.70 4.55
C SER A 167 35.24 9.78 5.06
N PRO A 168 35.65 10.75 4.21
CA PRO A 168 36.51 11.85 4.62
C PRO A 168 35.91 12.61 5.81
N GLU A 169 36.77 13.06 6.74
CA GLU A 169 36.34 13.89 7.86
C GLU A 169 35.52 15.10 7.35
N GLY A 170 34.32 15.27 7.91
CA GLY A 170 33.40 16.36 7.55
C GLY A 170 32.31 16.03 6.53
N PHE A 171 32.28 14.81 5.95
CA PHE A 171 31.14 14.38 5.14
C PHE A 171 30.00 13.85 6.02
N MET A 172 28.88 14.59 6.07
CA MET A 172 27.70 14.13 6.79
C MET A 172 26.92 13.15 5.92
N GLU A 173 27.15 11.86 6.13
CA GLU A 173 26.38 10.82 5.46
C GLU A 173 24.93 10.82 5.95
N PRO A 174 23.95 10.78 5.03
CA PRO A 174 22.55 10.63 5.39
C PRO A 174 22.30 9.25 5.98
N ASP A 175 21.33 9.16 6.89
CA ASP A 175 20.81 7.87 7.31
C ASP A 175 20.19 7.15 6.11
N THR A 176 20.40 5.83 6.08
CA THR A 176 19.94 4.91 5.04
C THR A 176 19.09 3.82 5.68
N GLN A 177 18.21 3.22 4.88
CA GLN A 177 17.46 2.04 5.31
C GLN A 177 18.19 0.77 4.88
N CYS A 178 18.06 -0.30 5.66
CA CYS A 178 18.72 -1.57 5.36
C CYS A 178 18.39 -2.07 3.94
N ILE A 179 17.13 -1.87 3.52
CA ILE A 179 16.61 -2.31 2.22
C ILE A 179 17.01 -1.45 1.03
N MET A 180 17.68 -0.32 1.25
CA MET A 180 18.24 0.48 0.14
C MET A 180 19.36 -0.29 -0.58
N CYS A 181 20.10 -1.10 0.17
CA CYS A 181 21.17 -1.95 -0.35
C CYS A 181 20.78 -3.44 -0.31
N HIS A 182 20.23 -3.92 0.80
CA HIS A 182 19.93 -5.34 0.98
C HIS A 182 18.54 -5.70 0.46
N LEU A 183 18.48 -6.61 -0.50
CA LEU A 183 17.23 -7.19 -0.98
C LEU A 183 17.03 -8.56 -0.36
N GLU A 184 15.80 -8.86 0.06
CA GLU A 184 15.50 -10.12 0.73
C GLU A 184 14.66 -11.07 -0.14
N HIS A 185 13.63 -10.54 -0.78
CA HIS A 185 12.81 -11.34 -1.68
C HIS A 185 13.59 -11.68 -2.95
N SER A 186 13.75 -12.98 -3.21
CA SER A 186 14.38 -13.49 -4.42
C SER A 186 13.32 -13.99 -5.39
N GLY A 187 13.19 -13.31 -6.52
CA GLY A 187 12.36 -13.74 -7.64
C GLY A 187 13.20 -14.44 -8.72
N SER A 188 12.55 -14.92 -9.78
CA SER A 188 13.23 -15.55 -10.93
C SER A 188 14.23 -14.62 -11.62
N THR A 189 14.11 -13.30 -11.44
CA THR A 189 14.94 -12.27 -12.07
C THR A 189 15.72 -11.40 -11.06
N VAL A 190 15.56 -11.62 -9.75
CA VAL A 190 16.14 -10.77 -8.71
C VAL A 190 17.10 -11.57 -7.83
N SER A 191 18.37 -11.18 -7.85
CA SER A 191 19.41 -11.75 -6.99
C SER A 191 19.59 -10.90 -5.73
N THR A 192 19.49 -11.54 -4.57
CA THR A 192 19.77 -10.93 -3.26
C THR A 192 21.26 -10.83 -2.95
N ARG A 193 22.12 -11.34 -3.85
CA ARG A 193 23.58 -11.45 -3.66
C ARG A 193 24.39 -10.43 -4.42
N SER A 194 23.73 -9.59 -5.22
CA SER A 194 24.39 -8.62 -6.09
C SER A 194 23.79 -7.24 -5.89
N LEU A 195 24.64 -6.23 -5.72
CA LEU A 195 24.24 -4.83 -5.71
C LEU A 195 24.36 -4.27 -7.12
N SER A 196 23.36 -3.49 -7.53
CA SER A 196 23.42 -2.74 -8.78
C SER A 196 24.26 -1.46 -8.61
N PRO A 197 24.93 -0.97 -9.67
CA PRO A 197 25.62 0.32 -9.62
C PRO A 197 24.67 1.47 -9.25
N LYS A 198 23.39 1.36 -9.61
CA LYS A 198 22.35 2.34 -9.27
C LYS A 198 22.17 2.52 -7.77
N GLN A 199 22.22 1.43 -6.98
CA GLN A 199 22.08 1.50 -5.53
C GLN A 199 23.19 2.31 -4.88
N CYS A 200 24.44 2.11 -5.33
CA CYS A 200 25.60 2.85 -4.86
C CYS A 200 25.55 4.33 -5.30
N ASN A 201 25.18 4.54 -6.56
CA ASN A 201 25.01 5.86 -7.15
C ASN A 201 23.84 6.65 -6.54
N SER A 202 23.00 6.09 -5.67
CA SER A 202 21.95 6.87 -4.98
C SER A 202 22.53 7.90 -4.00
N CYS A 203 23.67 7.58 -3.37
CA CYS A 203 24.33 8.47 -2.40
C CYS A 203 25.65 9.06 -2.92
N HIS A 204 26.37 8.33 -3.78
CA HIS A 204 27.65 8.83 -4.31
C HIS A 204 27.45 9.96 -5.33
N LYS A 205 28.15 11.09 -5.11
CA LYS A 205 28.15 12.25 -6.02
C LYS A 205 28.88 11.92 -7.32
N SER A 206 30.06 11.29 -7.22
CA SER A 206 30.80 10.78 -8.37
C SER A 206 30.17 9.48 -8.83
N LYS A 207 29.49 9.52 -9.97
CA LYS A 207 28.87 8.33 -10.55
C LYS A 207 29.95 7.44 -11.16
N PHE A 208 29.83 6.15 -10.95
CA PHE A 208 30.66 5.15 -11.62
C PHE A 208 29.80 4.22 -12.48
N GLU A 209 30.38 3.70 -13.55
CA GLU A 209 29.70 2.90 -14.56
C GLU A 209 29.26 1.53 -14.00
N SER A 210 30.15 0.83 -13.30
CA SER A 210 29.86 -0.44 -12.62
C SER A 210 30.86 -0.74 -11.50
N PHE A 211 30.52 -1.67 -10.61
CA PHE A 211 31.43 -2.12 -9.55
C PHE A 211 32.74 -2.67 -10.14
N GLU A 212 32.68 -3.25 -11.34
CA GLU A 212 33.84 -3.78 -12.05
C GLU A 212 34.75 -2.70 -12.66
N HIS A 213 34.20 -1.53 -13.00
CA HIS A 213 34.92 -0.48 -13.74
C HIS A 213 35.13 0.83 -12.94
N GLY A 214 34.77 0.87 -11.66
CA GLY A 214 34.89 2.08 -10.84
C GLY A 214 35.08 1.86 -9.33
N HIS A 215 35.18 0.62 -8.88
CA HIS A 215 35.59 0.30 -7.50
C HIS A 215 37.12 0.14 -7.45
N PRO A 216 37.81 0.65 -6.40
CA PRO A 216 39.23 0.37 -6.18
C PRO A 216 39.53 -1.13 -6.12
N GLU A 217 40.74 -1.53 -6.47
CA GLU A 217 41.13 -2.93 -6.41
C GLU A 217 40.98 -3.49 -4.98
N PHE A 218 40.37 -4.66 -4.84
CA PHE A 218 40.29 -5.30 -3.54
C PHE A 218 41.70 -5.60 -3.02
N SER A 219 41.91 -5.46 -1.71
CA SER A 219 43.19 -5.87 -1.12
C SER A 219 43.48 -7.34 -1.44
N GLU A 220 44.76 -7.72 -1.54
CA GLU A 220 45.20 -9.10 -1.84
C GLU A 220 44.63 -10.18 -0.89
N LYS A 221 44.07 -9.77 0.25
CA LYS A 221 43.46 -10.65 1.25
C LYS A 221 41.98 -10.93 0.98
N PHE A 222 41.37 -10.31 -0.02
CA PHE A 222 39.97 -10.52 -0.38
C PHE A 222 39.81 -11.81 -1.23
N PRO A 223 38.81 -12.66 -0.97
CA PRO A 223 37.81 -12.63 0.11
C PRO A 223 38.19 -13.53 1.31
N TYR A 224 39.46 -13.89 1.49
CA TYR A 224 39.82 -15.06 2.30
C TYR A 224 39.82 -14.80 3.81
N PHE A 225 38.70 -15.19 4.45
CA PHE A 225 38.72 -15.64 5.84
C PHE A 225 38.79 -17.17 5.88
N ASN A 226 39.89 -17.70 6.44
CA ASN A 226 40.10 -19.13 6.65
C ASN A 226 38.96 -19.73 7.48
N ARG A 227 38.28 -20.74 6.92
CA ARG A 227 37.14 -21.44 7.55
C ARG A 227 37.63 -22.51 8.52
N ASN A 228 37.61 -22.20 9.82
CA ASN A 228 37.65 -23.23 10.87
C ASN A 228 36.27 -23.38 11.56
N SER A 229 35.16 -23.37 10.83
CA SER A 229 33.82 -23.50 11.45
C SER A 229 33.23 -24.91 11.30
N ILE A 230 32.96 -25.53 12.45
CA ILE A 230 32.08 -26.69 12.59
C ILE A 230 30.72 -26.32 11.99
N LYS A 231 30.20 -27.17 11.09
CA LYS A 231 28.90 -26.94 10.44
C LYS A 231 27.77 -27.51 11.29
N PHE A 232 26.98 -26.66 11.93
CA PHE A 232 25.68 -27.05 12.49
C PHE A 232 24.63 -25.95 12.28
N ASP A 233 23.37 -26.37 12.27
CA ASP A 233 22.20 -25.49 12.12
C ASP A 233 21.90 -24.77 13.44
N HIS A 234 22.03 -23.44 13.44
CA HIS A 234 21.91 -22.62 14.66
C HIS A 234 20.53 -22.72 15.30
N SER A 235 19.46 -22.73 14.50
CA SER A 235 18.09 -22.85 15.01
C SER A 235 17.87 -24.19 15.71
N SER A 236 18.34 -25.30 15.11
CA SER A 236 18.29 -26.62 15.74
C SER A 236 19.17 -26.71 16.97
N HIS A 237 20.35 -26.11 16.95
CA HIS A 237 21.25 -26.11 18.09
C HIS A 237 20.66 -25.34 19.27
N LEU A 238 20.12 -24.15 19.03
CA LEU A 238 19.47 -23.33 20.06
C LEU A 238 18.27 -24.05 20.67
N GLN A 239 17.36 -24.55 19.83
CA GLN A 239 16.15 -25.23 20.30
C GLN A 239 16.48 -26.54 21.03
N LYS A 240 17.43 -27.35 20.55
CA LYS A 240 17.72 -28.64 21.20
C LYS A 240 18.54 -28.54 22.48
N HIS A 241 19.52 -27.64 22.54
CA HIS A 241 20.47 -27.63 23.64
C HIS A 241 20.09 -26.68 24.78
N PHE A 242 19.32 -25.64 24.48
CA PHE A 242 18.96 -24.63 25.47
C PHE A 242 17.51 -24.67 25.96
N GLU A 243 16.67 -25.55 25.39
CA GLU A 243 15.40 -25.95 26.02
C GLU A 243 15.62 -26.79 27.29
N ASN A 244 16.84 -27.30 27.50
CA ASN A 244 17.19 -28.01 28.74
C ASN A 244 17.33 -27.00 29.90
N PRO A 245 16.57 -27.15 31.01
CA PRO A 245 16.61 -26.24 32.17
C PRO A 245 18.00 -26.08 32.81
N LYS A 246 18.93 -26.99 32.53
CA LYS A 246 20.32 -26.93 33.00
C LYS A 246 21.17 -25.88 32.26
N PHE A 247 20.74 -25.46 31.07
CA PHE A 247 21.47 -24.57 30.19
C PHE A 247 20.68 -23.33 29.76
N SER A 248 19.41 -23.22 30.15
CA SER A 248 18.54 -22.07 29.87
C SER A 248 19.18 -20.73 30.21
N ASP A 249 19.90 -20.68 31.33
CA ASP A 249 20.51 -19.48 31.90
C ASP A 249 21.78 -19.06 31.14
N LYS A 250 22.22 -19.87 30.18
CA LYS A 250 23.43 -19.66 29.36
C LYS A 250 23.08 -19.25 27.93
N VAL A 251 21.80 -19.12 27.59
CA VAL A 251 21.36 -18.55 26.32
C VAL A 251 21.66 -17.06 26.32
N PRO A 252 22.43 -16.55 25.35
CA PRO A 252 22.52 -15.12 25.17
C PRO A 252 21.25 -14.56 24.51
N ASP A 253 20.85 -13.34 24.90
CA ASP A 253 19.64 -12.67 24.41
C ASP A 253 19.68 -12.38 22.89
N HIS A 254 20.87 -12.33 22.31
CA HIS A 254 21.11 -12.02 20.91
C HIS A 254 22.14 -12.96 20.31
N CYS A 255 22.09 -13.16 18.98
CA CYS A 255 23.03 -13.99 18.22
C CYS A 255 24.53 -13.65 18.49
N VAL A 256 24.77 -12.41 18.91
CA VAL A 256 26.10 -11.83 19.19
C VAL A 256 26.68 -12.26 20.54
N GLY A 257 25.88 -12.86 21.42
CA GLY A 257 26.43 -13.38 22.68
C GLY A 257 27.21 -14.69 22.51
N CYS A 258 26.95 -15.44 21.44
CA CYS A 258 27.79 -16.58 21.03
C CYS A 258 28.93 -16.16 20.08
N HIS A 259 28.89 -14.94 19.54
CA HIS A 259 29.84 -14.44 18.54
C HIS A 259 30.30 -13.02 18.86
N VAL A 260 31.58 -12.85 19.17
CA VAL A 260 32.19 -11.52 19.26
C VAL A 260 32.14 -10.85 17.87
N ILE A 261 31.20 -9.91 17.69
CA ILE A 261 31.10 -9.07 16.49
C ILE A 261 32.03 -7.87 16.68
N THR A 262 33.34 -8.10 16.57
CA THR A 262 34.30 -6.98 16.52
C THR A 262 34.64 -6.55 15.10
N LEU A 263 34.11 -7.24 14.09
CA LEU A 263 34.31 -6.89 12.68
C LEU A 263 33.03 -7.25 11.93
N SER A 264 32.54 -6.33 11.11
CA SER A 264 31.48 -6.53 10.11
C SER A 264 31.83 -7.58 9.02
N ASP A 265 32.81 -8.47 9.29
CA ASP A 265 33.44 -9.42 8.37
C ASP A 265 32.98 -10.87 8.58
N ARG A 266 32.10 -11.14 9.54
CA ARG A 266 31.61 -12.50 9.80
C ARG A 266 30.20 -12.66 9.29
N GLU A 267 30.12 -12.97 8.00
CA GLU A 267 28.89 -13.43 7.37
C GLU A 267 28.30 -14.62 8.14
N VAL A 268 27.12 -14.44 8.73
CA VAL A 268 26.29 -15.53 9.21
C VAL A 268 25.46 -16.03 8.03
N ARG A 269 25.84 -17.17 7.45
CA ARG A 269 24.95 -17.91 6.54
C ARG A 269 24.23 -19.02 7.30
N PRO A 270 22.89 -19.00 7.34
CA PRO A 270 22.06 -20.18 7.54
C PRO A 270 22.10 -21.08 6.31
N SER A 271 21.98 -22.38 6.57
CA SER A 271 22.05 -23.53 5.66
C SER A 271 21.30 -23.38 4.33
#